data_AF-A0A4R0XM55-F1
#
_entry.id   AF-A0A4R0XM55-F1
#
_cell.length_a   1.000
_cell.length_b   1.000
_cell.length_c   1.000
_cell.angle_alpha   90.00
_cell.angle_beta   90.00
_cell.angle_gamma   90.00
#
_symmetry.space_group_name_H-M   'P 1'
#
loop_
_entity.id
_entity.type
_entity.pdbx_description
1 polymer ?
#
loop_
_entity_poly.entity_id
_entity_poly.type
_entity_poly.pdbx_seq_one_letter_code
_entity_poly.pdbx_strand_id
1 'polypeptide(L)'
;MSSIETDGFLSAAAEDFRALTRARFPNLLRDCEAVSRRATTQVFEEDIVFPTVPRVTAASLWARCLSTCQGAVLSAERGMGVEALALLRTAYEYLFSAQLCSGNRQ
;
A
#
# COMPACT_ATOMS: atom_id res chain seq x y z
N MET A 1 24.28 -21.83 6.75
CA MET A 1 23.49 -20.72 7.31
C MET A 1 22.48 -20.35 6.25
N SER A 2 21.19 -20.51 6.50
CA SER A 2 20.16 -20.03 5.59
C SER A 2 20.17 -18.50 5.57
N SER A 3 19.92 -17.92 4.39
CA SER A 3 19.80 -16.48 4.23
C SER A 3 18.38 -16.07 4.60
N ILE A 4 18.18 -14.83 5.06
CA ILE A 4 16.81 -14.28 5.20
C ILE A 4 16.03 -14.36 3.88
N GLU A 5 16.75 -14.41 2.75
CA GLU A 5 16.21 -14.57 1.42
C GLU A 5 15.61 -15.97 1.18
N THR A 6 16.10 -17.02 1.84
CA THR A 6 15.64 -18.40 1.62
C THR A 6 14.46 -18.82 2.49
N ASP A 7 14.23 -18.13 3.61
CA ASP A 7 13.35 -18.62 4.69
C ASP A 7 12.06 -17.80 4.84
N GLY A 8 11.83 -16.78 4.00
CA GLY A 8 10.73 -15.84 4.19
C GLY A 8 10.19 -15.20 2.91
N PHE A 9 10.09 -13.87 2.92
CA PHE A 9 9.45 -13.07 1.86
C PHE A 9 10.00 -13.29 0.44
N LEU A 10 11.27 -13.68 0.32
CA LEU A 10 11.97 -13.95 -0.95
C LEU A 10 12.16 -15.45 -1.23
N SER A 11 11.57 -16.32 -0.43
CA SER A 11 11.69 -17.77 -0.60
C SER A 11 10.99 -18.26 -1.86
N ALA A 12 11.46 -19.39 -2.40
CA ALA A 12 10.80 -20.06 -3.52
C ALA A 12 9.33 -20.43 -3.20
N ALA A 13 9.05 -20.81 -1.95
CA ALA A 13 7.69 -21.09 -1.49
C ALA A 13 6.77 -19.85 -1.55
N ALA A 14 7.29 -18.66 -1.23
CA ALA A 14 6.54 -17.41 -1.36
C ALA A 14 6.26 -17.05 -2.82
N GLU A 15 7.20 -17.38 -3.73
CA GLU A 15 7.02 -17.20 -5.17
C GLU A 15 5.96 -18.16 -5.73
N ASP A 16 6.00 -19.44 -5.34
CA ASP A 16 4.98 -20.43 -5.71
C ASP A 16 3.59 -19.99 -5.22
N PHE A 17 3.51 -19.50 -3.98
CA PHE A 17 2.27 -18.97 -3.42
C PHE A 17 1.76 -17.74 -4.20
N ARG A 18 2.67 -16.86 -4.63
CA ARG A 18 2.32 -15.72 -5.49
C ARG A 18 1.74 -16.17 -6.82
N ALA A 19 2.38 -17.12 -7.49
CA ALA A 19 1.91 -17.66 -8.76
C ALA A 19 0.50 -18.27 -8.62
N LEU A 20 0.28 -19.07 -7.56
CA LEU A 20 -1.02 -19.66 -7.25
C LEU A 20 -2.08 -18.59 -6.95
N THR A 21 -1.75 -17.58 -6.17
CA THR A 21 -2.67 -16.48 -5.81
C THR A 21 -3.06 -15.67 -7.03
N ARG A 22 -2.10 -15.35 -7.91
CA ARG A 22 -2.36 -14.64 -9.18
C ARG A 22 -3.22 -15.45 -10.14
N ALA A 23 -3.01 -16.77 -10.21
CA ALA A 23 -3.86 -17.65 -11.01
C ALA A 23 -5.28 -17.77 -10.43
N ARG A 24 -5.42 -17.75 -9.11
CA ARG A 24 -6.71 -17.92 -8.41
C ARG A 24 -7.57 -16.67 -8.38
N PHE A 25 -6.96 -15.49 -8.26
CA PHE A 25 -7.67 -14.21 -8.11
C PHE A 25 -7.24 -13.14 -9.13
N PRO A 26 -7.22 -13.46 -10.45
CA PRO A 26 -6.65 -12.57 -11.45
C PRO A 26 -7.39 -11.23 -11.57
N ASN A 27 -8.72 -11.24 -11.52
CA ASN A 27 -9.52 -10.02 -11.62
C ASN A 27 -9.36 -9.13 -10.39
N LEU A 28 -9.39 -9.70 -9.19
CA LEU A 28 -9.28 -8.94 -7.95
C LEU A 28 -7.92 -8.25 -7.85
N LEU A 29 -6.83 -8.96 -8.16
CA LEU A 29 -5.49 -8.36 -8.16
C LEU A 29 -5.34 -7.30 -9.25
N ARG A 30 -5.86 -7.54 -10.45
CA ARG A 30 -5.85 -6.54 -11.53
C ARG A 30 -6.58 -5.26 -11.11
N ASP A 31 -7.73 -5.38 -10.45
CA ASP A 31 -8.51 -4.23 -10.01
C ASP A 31 -7.77 -3.48 -8.89
N CYS A 32 -7.16 -4.19 -7.94
CA CYS A 32 -6.28 -3.61 -6.92
C CYS A 32 -5.08 -2.87 -7.54
N GLU A 33 -4.39 -3.47 -8.49
CA GLU A 33 -3.25 -2.87 -9.21
C GLU A 33 -3.69 -1.63 -10.01
N ALA A 34 -4.87 -1.66 -10.64
CA ALA A 34 -5.42 -0.53 -11.38
C ALA A 34 -5.76 0.66 -10.47
N VAL A 35 -6.42 0.40 -9.33
CA VAL A 35 -6.72 1.43 -8.32
C VAL A 35 -5.43 1.98 -7.71
N SER A 36 -4.48 1.11 -7.36
CA SER A 36 -3.19 1.51 -6.83
C SER A 36 -2.46 2.43 -7.81
N ARG A 37 -2.36 2.04 -9.09
CA ARG A 37 -1.73 2.84 -10.14
C ARG A 37 -2.36 4.22 -10.28
N ARG A 38 -3.69 4.29 -10.33
CA ARG A 38 -4.42 5.57 -10.40
C ARG A 38 -4.10 6.46 -9.20
N ALA A 39 -4.14 5.92 -7.99
CA ALA A 39 -3.81 6.67 -6.78
C ALA A 39 -2.33 7.10 -6.75
N THR A 40 -1.41 6.26 -7.26
CA THR A 40 0.00 6.61 -7.41
C THR A 40 0.18 7.79 -8.34
N THR A 41 -0.45 7.76 -9.52
CA THR A 41 -0.45 8.89 -10.45
C THR A 41 -0.95 10.17 -9.77
N GLN A 42 -2.07 10.10 -9.04
CA GLN A 42 -2.61 11.25 -8.32
C GLN A 42 -1.62 11.84 -7.31
N VAL A 43 -0.93 11.00 -6.51
CA VAL A 43 0.07 11.46 -5.53
C VAL A 43 1.25 12.16 -6.21
N PHE A 44 1.74 11.63 -7.33
CA PHE A 44 2.91 12.19 -8.01
C PHE A 44 2.59 13.41 -8.88
N GLU A 45 1.37 13.53 -9.37
CA GLU A 45 0.89 14.68 -10.13
C GLU A 45 0.38 15.81 -9.23
N GLU A 46 0.27 15.59 -7.92
CA GLU A 46 -0.22 16.59 -6.98
C GLU A 46 0.81 17.71 -6.81
N ASP A 47 0.60 18.82 -7.52
CA ASP A 47 1.39 20.03 -7.38
C ASP A 47 0.93 20.81 -6.14
N ILE A 48 1.75 20.80 -5.09
CA ILE A 48 1.48 21.54 -3.85
C ILE A 48 1.89 23.00 -4.04
N VAL A 49 1.09 23.72 -4.82
CA VAL A 49 1.23 25.17 -4.97
C VAL A 49 0.80 25.83 -3.66
N PHE A 50 1.76 26.49 -2.99
CA PHE A 50 1.67 27.04 -1.63
C PHE A 50 1.63 25.98 -0.51
N PRO A 51 2.80 25.41 -0.13
CA PRO A 51 2.88 24.40 0.93
C PRO A 51 2.59 25.03 2.29
N THR A 52 1.46 24.65 2.88
CA THR A 52 1.19 24.87 4.30
C THR A 52 1.48 23.57 5.06
N VAL A 53 1.83 23.66 6.34
CA VAL A 53 2.08 22.47 7.17
C VAL A 53 0.91 21.47 7.08
N PRO A 54 -0.38 21.87 7.23
CA PRO A 54 -1.49 20.92 7.10
C PRO A 54 -1.58 20.24 5.72
N ARG A 55 -1.34 20.97 4.63
CA ARG A 55 -1.39 20.40 3.26
C ARG A 55 -0.26 19.41 3.02
N VAL A 56 0.96 19.75 3.44
CA VAL A 56 2.12 18.86 3.30
C VAL A 56 1.95 17.61 4.16
N THR A 57 1.42 17.75 5.38
CA THR A 57 1.10 16.61 6.25
C THR A 57 0.02 15.73 5.64
N ALA A 58 -1.07 16.29 5.13
CA ALA A 58 -2.14 15.53 4.47
C ALA A 58 -1.62 14.75 3.25
N ALA A 59 -0.85 15.40 2.37
CA ALA A 59 -0.25 14.77 1.20
C ALA A 59 0.73 13.64 1.60
N SER A 60 1.55 13.87 2.63
CA SER A 60 2.49 12.86 3.15
C SER A 60 1.76 11.64 3.71
N LEU A 61 0.69 11.85 4.47
CA LEU A 61 -0.13 10.77 5.03
C LEU A 61 -0.87 10.01 3.93
N TRP A 62 -1.36 10.70 2.90
CA TRP A 62 -1.95 10.07 1.72
C TRP A 62 -0.95 9.19 0.97
N ALA A 63 0.27 9.69 0.73
CA ALA A 63 1.34 8.90 0.12
C ALA A 63 1.69 7.66 0.96
N ARG A 64 1.72 7.80 2.30
CA ARG A 64 1.95 6.67 3.22
C ARG A 64 0.82 5.66 3.23
N CYS A 65 -0.43 6.10 3.19
CA CYS A 65 -1.59 5.21 3.01
C CYS A 65 -1.40 4.36 1.76
N LEU A 66 -1.07 4.99 0.63
CA LEU A 66 -0.89 4.30 -0.64
C LEU A 66 0.25 3.28 -0.61
N SER A 67 1.45 3.66 -0.12
CA SER A 67 2.58 2.72 -0.03
C SER A 67 2.27 1.54 0.89
N THR A 68 1.47 1.77 1.93
CA THR A 68 1.09 0.73 2.89
C THR A 68 0.07 -0.24 2.29
N CYS A 69 -0.91 0.25 1.51
CA CYS A 69 -1.82 -0.59 0.73
C CYS A 69 -1.06 -1.46 -0.29
N GLN A 70 -0.06 -0.89 -0.98
CA GLN A 70 0.78 -1.64 -1.92
C GLN A 70 1.57 -2.75 -1.19
N GLY A 71 2.16 -2.42 -0.05
CA GLY A 71 2.81 -3.41 0.80
C GLY A 71 1.86 -4.53 1.23
N ALA A 72 0.64 -4.20 1.62
CA ALA A 72 -0.36 -5.19 2.03
C ALA A 72 -0.71 -6.18 0.91
N VAL A 73 -0.89 -5.68 -0.32
CA VAL A 73 -1.13 -6.55 -1.50
C VAL A 73 0.06 -7.48 -1.72
N LEU A 74 1.28 -6.95 -1.71
CA LEU A 74 2.50 -7.74 -1.94
C LEU A 74 2.73 -8.80 -0.85
N SER A 75 2.40 -8.50 0.41
CA SER A 75 2.44 -9.43 1.53
C SER A 75 1.37 -10.52 1.41
N ALA A 76 0.13 -10.14 1.06
CA ALA A 76 -0.97 -11.09 0.87
C ALA A 76 -0.66 -12.07 -0.27
N GLU A 77 -0.09 -11.57 -1.37
CA GLU A 77 0.35 -12.37 -2.51
C GLU A 77 1.47 -13.37 -2.15
N ARG A 78 2.18 -13.19 -1.03
CA ARG A 78 3.28 -14.08 -0.61
C ARG A 78 2.92 -14.98 0.57
N GLY A 79 1.63 -15.04 0.92
CA GLY A 79 1.14 -15.86 2.03
C GLY A 79 1.34 -15.22 3.41
N MET A 80 1.82 -13.96 3.46
CA MET A 80 2.01 -13.19 4.69
C MET A 80 0.72 -12.44 5.04
N GLY A 81 -0.35 -13.20 5.28
CA GLY A 81 -1.69 -12.65 5.48
C GLY A 81 -1.81 -11.80 6.75
N VAL A 82 -1.10 -12.16 7.82
CA VAL A 82 -1.12 -11.41 9.09
C VAL A 82 -0.48 -10.04 8.90
N GLU A 83 0.67 -9.99 8.22
CA GLU A 83 1.37 -8.75 7.88
C GLU A 83 0.53 -7.90 6.92
N ALA A 84 -0.14 -8.52 5.94
CA ALA A 84 -1.05 -7.83 5.05
C ALA A 84 -2.20 -7.13 5.80
N LEU A 85 -2.81 -7.81 6.78
CA LEU A 85 -3.87 -7.24 7.61
C LEU A 85 -3.36 -6.11 8.51
N ALA A 86 -2.18 -6.26 9.09
CA ALA A 86 -1.54 -5.21 9.88
C ALA A 86 -1.27 -3.96 9.03
N LEU A 87 -0.75 -4.14 7.81
CA LEU A 87 -0.53 -3.04 6.87
C LEU A 87 -1.84 -2.39 6.44
N LEU A 88 -2.90 -3.16 6.17
CA LEU A 88 -4.21 -2.59 5.84
C LEU A 88 -4.75 -1.70 6.97
N ARG A 89 -4.63 -2.15 8.23
CA ARG A 89 -5.01 -1.32 9.38
C ARG A 89 -4.25 0.00 9.40
N THR A 90 -2.93 -0.07 9.27
CA THR A 90 -2.07 1.12 9.26
C THR A 90 -2.41 2.06 8.09
N ALA A 91 -2.76 1.51 6.92
CA ALA A 91 -3.19 2.31 5.78
C ALA A 91 -4.48 3.09 6.08
N TYR A 92 -5.46 2.48 6.74
CA TYR A 92 -6.69 3.17 7.16
C TYR A 92 -6.41 4.29 8.18
N GLU A 93 -5.49 4.07 9.11
CA GLU A 93 -5.08 5.10 10.07
C GLU A 93 -4.49 6.32 9.35
N TYR A 94 -3.61 6.10 8.37
CA TYR A 94 -3.07 7.19 7.55
C TYR A 94 -4.14 7.90 6.71
N LEU A 95 -5.08 7.17 6.12
CA LEU A 95 -6.18 7.76 5.36
C LEU A 95 -7.04 8.70 6.21
N PHE A 96 -7.42 8.23 7.41
CA PHE A 96 -8.21 9.03 8.34
C PHE A 96 -7.47 10.29 8.80
N SER A 97 -6.18 10.15 9.16
CA SER A 97 -5.35 11.29 9.55
C SER A 97 -5.12 12.28 8.40
N ALA A 98 -4.96 11.80 7.16
CA ALA A 98 -4.82 12.66 5.99
C ALA A 98 -6.07 13.54 5.80
N GLN A 99 -7.26 12.92 5.91
CA GLN A 99 -8.52 13.64 5.79
C GLN A 99 -8.66 14.72 6.86
N LEU A 100 -8.31 14.41 8.12
CA LEU A 100 -8.32 15.38 9.22
C LEU A 100 -7.39 16.58 8.95
N CYS A 101 -6.17 16.33 8.48
CA CYS A 101 -5.22 17.40 8.16
C CYS A 101 -5.67 18.26 6.97
N SER A 102 -6.38 17.66 6.01
CA SER A 102 -6.97 18.39 4.87
C SER A 102 -8.22 19.21 5.24
N GLY A 103 -8.90 18.81 6.31
CA GLY A 103 -10.19 19.33 6.78
C GLY A 103 -10.14 20.62 7.61
N ASN A 104 -8.96 21.21 7.85
CA ASN A 104 -8.81 22.53 8.48
C ASN A 104 -9.20 23.69 7.52
N ARG A 105 -10.39 23.58 6.94
CA ARG A 105 -11.15 24.69 6.35
C ARG A 105 -12.45 24.86 7.15
N GLN A 106 -12.33 25.32 8.39
CA GLN A 106 -13.32 26.19 9.05
C GLN A 106 -12.56 27.18 9.92
#